data_AF-A0A4Q0A4V9-F1
#
_entry.id   AF-A0A4Q0A4V9-F1
#
_cell.length_a   1.000
_cell.length_b   1.000
_cell.length_c   1.000
_cell.angle_alpha   90.00
_cell.angle_beta   90.00
_cell.angle_gamma   90.00
#
_symmetry.space_group_name_H-M   'P 1'
#
loop_
_entity.id
_entity.type
_entity.pdbx_description
1 polymer ?
#
loop_
_entity_poly.entity_id
_entity_poly.type
_entity_poly.pdbx_seq_one_letter_code
_entity_poly.pdbx_strand_id
1 'polypeptide(L)'
;WQALGFQSRADPTTDFRGMGQLGLDALVYYTQHHSDSAQLVLKCSRDHPTAWYSFAIVGINLAALAWRLYQSPEFQYYVYTTSLPIETVYFEFFSYLFHMFNDFWFTPQEL
;
A
#
# COMPACT_ATOMS: atom_id res chain seq x y z
N TRP A 1 -15.15 6.92 5.03
CA TRP A 1 -13.95 7.28 4.25
C TRP A 1 -12.85 7.89 5.10
N GLN A 2 -13.07 8.98 5.83
CA GLN A 2 -12.04 9.58 6.71
C GLN A 2 -11.39 8.60 7.72
N ALA A 3 -12.18 7.71 8.32
CA ALA A 3 -11.65 6.69 9.24
C ALA A 3 -10.66 5.70 8.59
N LEU A 4 -10.71 5.56 7.27
CA LEU A 4 -9.77 4.77 6.47
C LEU A 4 -8.62 5.63 5.90
N GLY A 5 -8.59 6.93 6.19
CA GLY A 5 -7.55 7.85 5.73
C GLY A 5 -7.87 8.63 4.45
N PHE A 6 -8.97 8.38 3.75
CA PHE A 6 -9.31 9.16 2.55
C PHE A 6 -9.50 10.65 2.86
N GLN A 7 -9.10 11.52 1.92
CA GLN A 7 -9.16 12.97 2.11
C GLN A 7 -10.59 13.49 1.96
N SER A 8 -11.33 12.96 0.98
CA SER A 8 -12.73 13.32 0.77
C SER A 8 -13.66 12.55 1.71
N ARG A 9 -14.54 13.30 2.39
CA ARG A 9 -15.50 12.71 3.35
C ARG A 9 -16.65 11.98 2.66
N ALA A 10 -17.11 12.50 1.51
CA ALA A 10 -18.28 12.00 0.79
C ALA A 10 -17.92 11.05 -0.36
N ASP A 11 -16.84 11.34 -1.07
CA ASP A 11 -16.46 10.65 -2.30
C ASP A 11 -14.94 10.43 -2.40
N PRO A 12 -14.43 9.22 -2.11
CA PRO A 12 -13.00 8.93 -2.13
C PRO A 12 -12.42 8.81 -3.55
N THR A 13 -13.25 8.83 -4.61
CA THR A 13 -12.77 8.63 -5.98
C THR A 13 -11.76 9.69 -6.41
N THR A 14 -11.85 10.90 -5.84
CA THR A 14 -10.90 11.99 -6.11
C THR A 14 -9.47 11.68 -5.67
N ASP A 15 -9.29 10.80 -4.69
CA ASP A 15 -7.98 10.44 -4.14
C ASP A 15 -7.23 9.48 -5.08
N PHE A 16 -7.95 8.78 -5.96
CA PHE A 16 -7.39 7.84 -6.94
C PHE A 16 -6.99 8.50 -8.26
N ARG A 17 -6.91 9.83 -8.38
CA ARG A 17 -6.60 10.50 -9.67
C ARG A 17 -5.26 10.08 -10.30
N GLY A 18 -4.28 9.66 -9.49
CA GLY A 18 -2.98 9.18 -9.98
C GLY A 18 -3.01 7.72 -10.42
N MET A 19 -3.23 6.80 -9.47
CA MET A 19 -3.20 5.36 -9.72
C MET A 19 -4.49 4.78 -10.31
N GLY A 20 -5.59 5.51 -10.24
CA GLY A 20 -6.90 5.07 -10.70
C GLY A 20 -7.32 3.74 -10.06
N GLN A 21 -7.92 2.90 -10.90
CA GLN A 21 -8.41 1.57 -10.52
C GLN A 21 -7.31 0.67 -9.94
N LEU A 22 -6.08 0.73 -10.46
CA LEU A 22 -4.99 -0.11 -9.96
C LEU A 22 -4.68 0.14 -8.49
N GLY A 23 -4.74 1.41 -8.05
CA GLY A 23 -4.56 1.76 -6.64
C GLY A 23 -5.70 1.24 -5.74
N LEU A 24 -6.93 1.22 -6.27
CA LEU A 24 -8.07 0.64 -5.57
C LEU A 24 -7.93 -0.88 -5.47
N ASP A 25 -7.62 -1.55 -6.58
CA ASP A 25 -7.45 -3.01 -6.63
C ASP A 25 -6.32 -3.46 -5.70
N ALA A 26 -5.23 -2.70 -5.60
CA ALA A 26 -4.13 -2.99 -4.69
C ALA A 26 -4.57 -2.92 -3.20
N LEU A 27 -5.31 -1.89 -2.82
CA LEU A 27 -5.87 -1.77 -1.46
C LEU A 27 -6.86 -2.90 -1.15
N VAL A 28 -7.75 -3.22 -2.10
CA VAL A 28 -8.72 -4.31 -1.96
C VAL A 28 -7.99 -5.65 -1.83
N TYR A 29 -7.00 -5.92 -2.68
CA TYR A 29 -6.20 -7.13 -2.63
C TYR A 29 -5.54 -7.28 -1.26
N TYR A 30 -4.83 -6.24 -0.80
CA TYR A 30 -4.13 -6.27 0.49
C TYR A 30 -5.07 -6.54 1.65
N THR A 31 -6.22 -5.86 1.69
CA THR A 31 -7.20 -6.03 2.77
C THR A 31 -7.91 -7.39 2.77
N GLN A 32 -8.05 -8.03 1.59
CA GLN A 32 -8.70 -9.34 1.47
C GLN A 32 -7.74 -10.52 1.69
N HIS A 33 -6.51 -10.43 1.19
CA HIS A 33 -5.54 -11.53 1.22
C HIS A 33 -4.63 -11.47 2.45
N HIS A 34 -4.39 -10.27 2.98
CA HIS A 34 -3.52 -10.03 4.14
C HIS A 34 -4.27 -9.26 5.23
N SER A 35 -5.50 -9.69 5.52
CA SER A 35 -6.45 -9.00 6.39
C SER A 35 -5.91 -8.66 7.78
N ASP A 36 -5.20 -9.61 8.42
CA ASP A 36 -4.59 -9.40 9.74
C ASP A 36 -3.54 -8.29 9.72
N SER A 37 -2.68 -8.31 8.69
CA SER A 37 -1.67 -7.27 8.46
C SER A 37 -2.34 -5.93 8.18
N ALA A 38 -3.33 -5.89 7.29
CA ALA A 38 -4.05 -4.67 6.95
C ALA A 38 -4.79 -4.04 8.14
N GLN A 39 -5.39 -4.85 9.01
CA GLN A 39 -6.04 -4.38 10.24
C GLN A 39 -5.03 -3.81 11.23
N LEU A 40 -3.88 -4.47 11.40
CA LEU A 40 -2.78 -3.97 12.22
C LEU A 40 -2.28 -2.62 11.69
N VAL A 41 -1.98 -2.54 10.40
CA VAL A 41 -1.49 -1.32 9.74
C VAL A 41 -2.51 -0.18 9.87
N LEU A 42 -3.80 -0.45 9.67
CA LEU A 42 -4.86 0.55 9.86
C LEU A 42 -4.91 1.05 11.31
N LYS A 43 -4.83 0.14 12.29
CA LYS A 43 -4.82 0.49 13.70
C LYS A 43 -3.60 1.37 14.03
N CYS A 44 -2.41 0.95 13.64
CA CYS A 44 -1.17 1.69 13.86
C CYS A 44 -1.21 3.08 13.22
N SER A 45 -1.72 3.19 11.99
CA SER A 45 -1.79 4.45 11.25
C SER A 45 -2.55 5.57 11.95
N ARG A 46 -3.50 5.23 12.84
CA ARG A 46 -4.38 6.17 13.54
C ARG A 46 -4.12 6.25 15.04
N ASP A 47 -3.86 5.11 15.68
CA ASP A 47 -3.94 4.99 17.13
C ASP A 47 -2.58 5.18 17.83
N HIS A 48 -1.50 5.42 17.08
CA HIS A 48 -0.18 5.65 17.64
C HIS A 48 -0.06 7.08 18.21
N PRO A 49 0.47 7.25 19.44
CA PRO A 49 0.33 8.49 20.22
C PRO A 49 1.12 9.69 19.67
N THR A 50 2.21 9.47 18.95
CA THR A 50 3.14 10.53 18.53
C THR A 50 3.39 10.60 17.02
N ALA A 51 2.93 9.61 16.26
CA ALA A 51 3.16 9.48 14.83
C ALA A 51 1.91 8.86 14.23
N TRP A 52 1.47 9.36 13.08
CA TRP A 52 0.30 8.85 12.38
C TRP A 52 0.48 9.10 10.89
N TYR A 53 -0.27 8.37 10.08
CA TYR A 53 -0.36 8.63 8.64
C TYR A 53 -1.73 8.24 8.13
N SER A 54 -2.11 8.80 6.98
CA SER A 54 -3.35 8.39 6.33
C SER A 54 -3.17 7.02 5.67
N PHE A 55 -3.85 5.99 6.19
CA PHE A 55 -3.82 4.64 5.62
C PHE A 55 -4.10 4.64 4.10
N ALA A 56 -5.25 5.16 3.67
CA ALA A 56 -5.62 5.13 2.25
C ALA A 56 -4.69 5.97 1.37
N ILE A 57 -4.30 7.17 1.78
CA ILE A 57 -3.44 8.04 0.95
C ILE A 57 -2.02 7.49 0.84
N VAL A 58 -1.47 6.99 1.94
CA VAL A 58 -0.19 6.28 1.92
C VAL A 58 -0.29 5.04 1.04
N GLY A 59 -1.33 4.22 1.18
CA GLY A 59 -1.54 3.06 0.34
C GLY A 59 -1.61 3.41 -1.16
N ILE A 60 -2.33 4.47 -1.54
CA ILE A 60 -2.38 4.93 -2.95
C ILE A 60 -0.99 5.37 -3.44
N ASN A 61 -0.23 6.10 -2.63
CA ASN A 61 1.12 6.52 -2.97
C ASN A 61 2.08 5.33 -3.08
N LEU A 62 1.94 4.34 -2.19
CA LEU A 62 2.70 3.10 -2.25
C LEU A 62 2.34 2.27 -3.47
N ALA A 63 1.09 2.27 -3.93
CA ALA A 63 0.72 1.61 -5.19
C ALA A 63 1.47 2.24 -6.38
N ALA A 64 1.65 3.57 -6.37
CA ALA A 64 2.45 4.28 -7.37
C ALA A 64 3.96 4.02 -7.25
N LEU A 65 4.48 3.83 -6.04
CA LEU A 65 5.86 3.42 -5.82
C LEU A 65 6.09 1.98 -6.28
N ALA A 66 5.21 1.06 -5.86
CA ALA A 66 5.21 -0.33 -6.25
C ALA A 66 5.21 -0.47 -7.77
N TRP A 67 4.38 0.33 -8.46
CA TRP A 67 4.33 0.31 -9.92
C TRP A 67 5.64 0.76 -10.57
N ARG A 68 6.25 1.85 -10.06
CA ARG A 68 7.55 2.33 -10.55
C ARG A 68 8.66 1.30 -10.35
N LEU A 69 8.71 0.66 -9.20
CA LEU A 69 9.69 -0.40 -8.89
C LEU A 69 9.41 -1.67 -9.69
N TYR A 70 8.15 -2.04 -9.85
CA TYR A 70 7.72 -3.17 -10.67
C TYR A 70 8.20 -3.03 -12.10
N GLN A 71 8.16 -1.81 -12.67
CA GLN A 71 8.66 -1.51 -14.01
C GLN A 71 10.19 -1.53 -14.15
N SER A 72 10.95 -1.63 -13.06
CA SER A 72 12.41 -1.63 -13.12
C SER A 72 12.93 -2.91 -13.80
N PRO A 73 14.07 -2.85 -14.54
CA PRO A 73 14.62 -4.02 -15.21
C PRO A 73 14.91 -5.19 -14.25
N GLU A 74 15.38 -4.88 -13.04
CA GLU A 74 15.72 -5.86 -12.01
C GLU A 74 14.47 -6.61 -11.53
N PHE A 75 13.37 -5.87 -11.30
CA PHE A 75 12.11 -6.47 -10.89
C PHE A 75 11.46 -7.24 -12.03
N GLN A 76 11.50 -6.70 -13.25
CA GLN A 76 10.98 -7.40 -14.43
C GLN A 76 11.70 -8.73 -14.68
N TYR A 77 13.02 -8.81 -14.46
CA TYR A 77 13.75 -10.08 -14.53
C TYR A 77 13.17 -11.13 -13.56
N TYR A 78 12.82 -10.73 -12.33
CA TYR A 78 12.14 -11.62 -11.39
C TYR A 78 10.75 -12.05 -11.90
N VAL A 79 9.96 -11.12 -12.44
CA VAL A 79 8.63 -11.41 -13.03
C VAL A 79 8.72 -12.43 -14.17
N TYR A 80 9.77 -12.39 -14.99
CA TYR A 80 9.97 -13.35 -16.08
C TYR A 80 10.38 -14.75 -15.61
N THR A 81 10.94 -14.88 -14.42
CA THR A 81 11.52 -16.13 -13.91
C THR A 81 10.66 -16.81 -12.85
N THR A 82 9.74 -16.08 -12.23
CA THR A 82 8.80 -16.63 -11.25
C THR A 82 7.74 -17.51 -11.91
N SER A 83 7.22 -18.47 -11.15
CA SER A 83 6.07 -19.29 -11.54
C SER A 83 4.73 -18.68 -11.12
N LEU A 84 4.75 -17.54 -10.43
CA LEU A 84 3.55 -16.85 -9.99
C LEU A 84 2.84 -16.15 -11.16
N PRO A 85 1.50 -16.03 -11.12
CA PRO A 85 0.79 -15.18 -12.06
C PRO A 85 1.28 -13.73 -11.96
N ILE A 86 1.47 -13.08 -13.11
CA ILE A 86 2.03 -11.73 -13.22
C ILE A 86 1.26 -10.72 -12.36
N GLU A 87 -0.07 -10.78 -12.37
CA GLU A 87 -0.93 -9.89 -11.58
C GLU A 87 -0.72 -10.09 -10.08
N THR A 88 -0.59 -11.34 -9.63
CA THR A 88 -0.33 -11.68 -8.22
C THR A 88 1.00 -11.08 -7.75
N VAL A 89 2.03 -11.10 -8.59
CA VAL A 89 3.36 -10.58 -8.22
C VAL A 89 3.28 -9.10 -7.82
N TYR A 90 2.57 -8.27 -8.60
CA TYR A 90 2.42 -6.86 -8.28
C TYR A 90 1.68 -6.64 -6.95
N PHE A 91 0.55 -7.32 -6.76
CA PHE A 91 -0.28 -7.11 -5.57
C PHE A 91 0.36 -7.65 -4.28
N GLU A 92 1.08 -8.77 -4.37
CA GLU A 92 1.89 -9.27 -3.26
C GLU A 92 3.04 -8.31 -2.93
N PHE A 93 3.72 -7.77 -3.94
CA PHE A 93 4.78 -6.79 -3.74
C PHE A 93 4.26 -5.50 -3.11
N PHE A 94 3.11 -5.00 -3.56
CA PHE A 94 2.42 -3.87 -2.93
C PHE A 94 2.11 -4.16 -1.45
N SER A 95 1.54 -5.34 -1.16
CA SER A 95 1.19 -5.75 0.21
C SER A 95 2.41 -5.79 1.12
N TYR A 96 3.51 -6.35 0.62
CA TYR A 96 4.81 -6.36 1.31
C TYR A 96 5.32 -4.94 1.57
N LEU A 97 5.32 -4.06 0.56
CA LEU A 97 5.76 -2.67 0.72
C LEU A 97 4.93 -1.90 1.74
N PHE A 98 3.61 -2.14 1.80
CA PHE A 98 2.74 -1.45 2.74
C PHE A 98 3.01 -1.89 4.19
N HIS A 99 3.16 -3.20 4.41
CA HIS A 99 3.56 -3.71 5.72
C HIS A 99 4.94 -3.17 6.15
N MET A 100 5.93 -3.24 5.26
CA MET A 100 7.28 -2.72 5.49
C MET A 100 7.29 -1.22 5.80
N PHE A 101 6.47 -0.44 5.07
CA PHE A 101 6.34 1.00 5.31
C PHE A 101 5.82 1.27 6.73
N ASN A 102 4.80 0.53 7.17
CA ASN A 102 4.26 0.68 8.52
C ASN A 102 5.35 0.46 9.57
N ASP A 103 6.10 -0.64 9.45
CA ASP A 103 7.14 -0.97 10.42
C ASP A 103 8.25 0.08 10.42
N PHE A 104 8.65 0.54 9.23
CA PHE A 104 9.62 1.62 9.08
C PHE A 104 9.13 2.93 9.71
N TRP A 105 7.86 3.29 9.51
CA TRP A 105 7.29 4.55 9.99
C TRP A 105 7.34 4.70 11.51
N PHE A 106 7.22 3.59 12.25
CA PHE A 106 7.25 3.58 13.72
C PHE A 106 8.61 3.18 14.30
N THR A 107 9.59 2.85 13.47
CA THR A 107 10.95 2.56 13.94
C THR A 107 11.65 3.88 14.30
N PRO A 108 12.27 4.01 15.51
CA PRO A 108 13.06 5.18 15.86
C PRO A 108 14.19 5.38 14.85
N GLN A 109 14.25 6.57 14.24
CA GLN A 109 15.31 6.92 13.31
C GLN A 109 16.49 7.45 14.12
N GLU A 110 17.63 6.77 14.09
CA GLU A 110 18.89 7.36 14.54
C GLU A 110 19.25 8.49 13.56
N LEU A 111 19.26 9.73 14.06
CA LEU A 111 19.74 10.92 13.36
C LEU A 111 21.19 11.21 13.75
#